data_AF-A0A497LFB9-F1
#
_entry.id   AF-A0A497LFB9-F1
#
_cell.length_a   1.000
_cell.length_b   1.000
_cell.length_c   1.000
_cell.angle_alpha   90.00
_cell.angle_beta   90.00
_cell.angle_gamma   90.00
#
_symmetry.space_group_name_H-M   'P 1'
#
loop_
_entity.id
_entity.type
_entity.pdbx_description
1 polymer ?
#
loop_
_entity_poly.entity_id
_entity_poly.type
_entity_poly.pdbx_seq_one_letter_code
_entity_poly.pdbx_strand_id
1 'polypeptide(L)' 'MKLFKGSSAKETLKAIYVGSCPNCGGEEEDGRLLEGLPCTVCFPFKEDPCRLREKLSSRFEAYCRFKDKVREFEREN' A
#
# COMPACT_ATOMS: atom_id res chain seq x y z
N MET A 1 -32.61 10.46 33.55
CA MET A 1 -31.96 9.17 33.20
C MET A 1 -31.08 9.39 31.97
N LYS A 2 -29.78 9.12 32.06
CA LYS A 2 -28.82 9.34 30.95
C LYS A 2 -28.85 8.14 30.01
N LEU A 3 -29.15 8.39 28.73
CA LEU A 3 -29.08 7.38 27.66
C LEU A 3 -27.60 7.10 27.34
N PHE A 4 -27.13 5.90 27.66
CA PHE A 4 -25.81 5.44 27.21
C PHE A 4 -25.89 5.13 25.71
N LYS A 5 -25.24 5.95 24.88
CA LYS A 5 -24.98 5.61 23.47
C LYS A 5 -23.87 4.57 23.43
N GLY A 6 -24.22 3.32 23.14
CA GLY A 6 -23.25 2.27 22.85
C GLY A 6 -22.52 2.60 21.56
N SER A 7 -21.25 2.97 21.65
CA SER A 7 -20.35 3.02 20.50
C SER A 7 -19.87 1.61 20.22
N SER A 8 -20.47 0.94 19.24
CA SER A 8 -19.95 -0.34 18.73
C SER A 8 -18.70 -0.04 17.91
N ALA A 9 -17.54 0.03 18.56
CA ALA A 9 -16.26 0.07 17.87
C ALA A 9 -16.13 -1.23 17.06
N LYS A 10 -16.16 -1.12 15.73
CA LYS A 10 -15.89 -2.23 14.82
C LYS A 10 -14.42 -2.60 14.99
N GLU A 11 -14.14 -3.75 15.56
CA GLU A 11 -12.78 -4.24 15.73
C GLU A 11 -12.24 -4.68 14.36
N THR A 12 -11.29 -3.93 13.80
CA THR A 12 -10.67 -4.27 12.51
C THR A 12 -9.61 -5.32 12.76
N LEU A 13 -9.83 -6.54 12.27
CA LEU A 13 -8.82 -7.59 12.26
C LEU A 13 -7.60 -7.10 11.47
N LYS A 14 -6.41 -7.18 12.08
CA LYS A 14 -5.14 -6.89 11.42
C LYS A 14 -4.51 -8.18 10.94
N ALA A 15 -4.08 -8.22 9.67
CA ALA A 15 -3.39 -9.35 9.08
C ALA A 15 -1.95 -8.99 8.65
N ILE A 16 -1.06 -9.96 8.76
CA ILE A 16 0.30 -9.93 8.21
C ILE A 16 0.37 -10.99 7.12
N TYR A 17 0.78 -10.58 5.91
CA TYR A 17 0.90 -11.46 4.75
C TYR A 17 2.37 -11.72 4.42
N VAL A 18 2.76 -12.99 4.48
CA VAL A 18 4.13 -13.43 4.18
C VAL A 18 4.33 -13.50 2.66
N GLY A 19 5.48 -13.01 2.17
CA GLY A 19 5.77 -13.06 0.73
C GLY A 19 5.15 -11.93 -0.08
N SER A 20 4.45 -10.99 0.57
CA SER A 20 3.55 -10.05 -0.09
C SER A 20 4.14 -8.66 -0.31
N CYS A 21 5.24 -8.29 0.36
CA CYS A 21 5.85 -6.99 0.10
C CYS A 21 6.27 -6.91 -1.38
N PRO A 22 5.71 -5.98 -2.17
CA PRO A 22 5.96 -5.91 -3.61
C PRO A 22 7.41 -5.50 -3.97
N ASN A 23 8.16 -4.95 -3.01
CA ASN A 23 9.54 -4.55 -3.20
C ASN A 23 10.53 -5.69 -2.86
N CYS A 24 10.48 -6.24 -1.64
CA CYS A 24 11.45 -7.23 -1.17
C CYS A 24 10.93 -8.67 -1.11
N GLY A 25 9.62 -8.90 -1.25
CA GLY A 25 9.00 -10.21 -1.03
C GLY A 25 8.95 -10.64 0.44
N GLY A 26 9.17 -9.73 1.38
CA GLY A 26 9.01 -9.96 2.81
C GLY A 26 7.55 -9.91 3.27
N GLU A 27 7.36 -9.85 4.58
CA GLU A 27 6.05 -9.69 5.21
C GLU A 27 5.48 -8.29 4.98
N GLU A 28 4.15 -8.20 4.94
CA GLU A 28 3.44 -6.93 4.77
C GLU A 28 2.15 -6.86 5.61
N GLU A 29 1.87 -5.68 6.16
CA GLU A 29 0.63 -5.40 6.88
C GLU A 29 -0.52 -5.13 5.91
N ASP A 30 -1.71 -5.63 6.25
CA ASP A 30 -2.94 -5.45 5.46
C ASP A 30 -3.23 -3.99 5.05
N GLY A 31 -3.09 -3.05 5.97
CA GLY A 31 -3.31 -1.63 5.71
C GLY A 31 -2.35 -1.07 4.66
N ARG A 32 -1.10 -1.53 4.64
CA ARG A 32 -0.11 -1.08 3.65
C ARG A 32 -0.40 -1.66 2.27
N LEU A 33 -0.81 -2.92 2.19
CA LEU A 33 -1.25 -3.52 0.93
C LEU A 33 -2.46 -2.79 0.34
N LEU A 34 -3.45 -2.42 1.17
CA LEU A 34 -4.62 -1.66 0.74
C LEU A 34 -4.24 -0.29 0.16
N GLU A 35 -3.21 0.35 0.72
CA GLU A 35 -2.67 1.62 0.22
C GLU A 35 -1.71 1.44 -0.98
N GLY A 36 -1.43 0.20 -1.40
CA GLY A 36 -0.49 -0.11 -2.48
C GLY A 36 0.97 0.21 -2.11
N LEU A 37 1.30 0.20 -0.82
CA LEU A 37 2.62 0.56 -0.30
C LEU A 37 3.48 -0.69 -0.02
N PRO A 38 4.80 -0.63 -0.29
CA PRO A 38 5.75 -1.61 0.22
C PRO A 38 5.92 -1.53 1.74
N CYS A 39 6.61 -2.52 2.31
CA CYS A 39 6.75 -2.63 3.76
C CYS A 39 7.46 -1.43 4.35
N THR A 40 7.22 -1.16 5.63
CA THR A 40 7.81 -0.02 6.34
C THR A 40 9.33 -0.03 6.32
N VAL A 41 9.95 -1.21 6.24
CA VAL A 41 11.42 -1.37 6.12
C VAL A 41 11.92 -0.90 4.75
N CYS A 42 11.21 -1.26 3.67
CA CYS A 42 11.57 -0.88 2.31
C CYS A 42 11.18 0.55 1.97
N PHE A 43 10.04 1.00 2.49
CA PHE A 43 9.44 2.28 2.16
C PHE A 43 8.70 2.83 3.40
N PRO A 44 9.40 3.56 4.28
CA PRO A 44 8.81 4.06 5.52
C PRO A 44 7.82 5.22 5.32
N PHE A 45 7.60 5.64 4.08
CA PHE A 45 6.76 6.77 3.76
C PHE A 45 5.32 6.35 3.44
N LYS A 46 4.43 7.35 3.37
CA LYS A 46 3.01 7.19 3.03
C LYS A 46 2.64 7.78 1.66
N GLU A 47 3.58 8.40 0.95
CA GLU A 47 3.31 8.91 -0.39
C GLU A 47 3.32 7.80 -1.45
N ASP A 48 2.87 8.13 -2.66
CA ASP A 48 2.95 7.27 -3.84
C ASP A 48 4.41 6.79 -4.06
N PRO A 49 4.69 5.47 -3.97
CA PRO A 49 6.04 4.93 -4.12
C PRO A 49 6.67 5.28 -5.47
N CYS A 50 5.85 5.46 -6.52
CA CYS A 50 6.34 5.80 -7.85
C CYS A 50 6.78 7.26 -8.01
N ARG A 51 6.66 8.09 -6.96
CA ARG A 51 7.28 9.44 -6.89
C ARG A 51 8.69 9.43 -6.29
N LEU A 52 9.07 8.34 -5.61
CA LEU A 52 10.35 8.16 -4.93
C LEU A 52 11.02 6.87 -5.43
N ARG A 53 11.00 6.64 -6.75
CA ARG A 53 11.43 5.39 -7.40
C ARG A 53 12.86 5.02 -7.06
N GLU A 54 13.71 6.03 -6.90
CA GLU A 54 15.13 5.89 -6.55
C GLU A 54 15.36 5.22 -5.19
N LYS A 55 14.34 5.19 -4.31
CA LYS A 55 14.41 4.54 -3.00
C LYS A 55 13.97 3.08 -3.02
N LEU A 56 13.50 2.58 -4.17
CA LEU A 56 12.94 1.24 -4.30
C LEU A 56 13.87 0.34 -5.12
N SER A 57 13.68 -0.97 -4.98
CA SER A 57 14.44 -1.93 -5.78
C SER A 57 13.98 -1.92 -7.25
N SER A 58 14.83 -2.40 -8.15
CA SER A 58 14.50 -2.57 -9.57
C SER A 58 13.29 -3.47 -9.82
N ARG A 59 12.95 -4.36 -8.87
CA ARG A 59 11.75 -5.20 -8.95
C ARG A 59 10.47 -4.37 -8.97
N PHE A 60 10.46 -3.25 -8.25
CA PHE A 60 9.29 -2.38 -8.13
C PHE A 60 9.13 -1.45 -9.35
N GLU A 61 10.19 -1.23 -10.13
CA GLU A 61 10.18 -0.38 -11.32
C GLU A 61 9.15 -0.84 -12.37
N ALA A 62 8.98 -2.16 -12.52
CA ALA A 62 7.98 -2.72 -13.44
C ALA A 62 6.56 -2.27 -13.11
N TYR A 63 6.22 -2.20 -11.81
CA TYR A 63 4.92 -1.70 -11.36
C TYR A 63 4.75 -0.22 -11.67
N CYS A 64 5.76 0.60 -11.42
CA CYS A 64 5.66 2.03 -11.71
C CYS A 64 5.50 2.32 -13.20
N ARG A 65 6.22 1.59 -14.06
CA ARG A 65 6.03 1.68 -15.53
C ARG A 65 4.63 1.27 -15.95
N PHE A 66 4.10 0.19 -15.37
CA PHE A 66 2.72 -0.21 -15.64
C PHE A 66 1.73 0.90 -15.27
N LYS A 67 1.89 1.51 -14.09
CA LYS A 67 1.02 2.58 -13.63
C LYS A 67 1.10 3.84 -14.51
N ASP A 68 2.29 4.17 -15.03
CA ASP A 68 2.45 5.25 -15.98
C ASP A 68 1.68 4.98 -17.28
N LYS A 69 1.78 3.76 -17.83
CA LYS A 69 1.05 3.35 -19.04
C LYS A 69 -0.46 3.35 -18.84
N VAL A 70 -0.95 2.93 -17.68
CA VAL A 70 -2.39 3.00 -17.36
C VAL A 70 -2.86 4.45 -17.38
N ARG A 71 -2.12 5.37 -16.75
CA ARG A 71 -2.44 6.80 -16.76
C ARG A 71 -2.37 7.42 -18.15
N GLU A 72 -1.46 6.95 -19.00
CA GLU A 72 -1.39 7.36 -20.39
C GLU A 72 -2.65 6.93 -21.15
N PHE A 73 -3.01 5.65 -21.06
CA PHE A 73 -4.22 5.09 -21.67
C PHE A 73 -5.50 5.81 -21.22
N GLU A 74 -5.65 6.07 -19.92
CA GLU A 74 -6.80 6.78 -19.33
C GLU A 74 -6.90 8.26 -19.74
N ARG A 75 -5.82 8.87 -20.26
CA ARG A 75 -5.89 10.25 -20.80
C ARG A 75 -6.29 10.25 -22.27
N GLU A 76 -6.06 9.16 -22.97
CA GLU A 76 -6.30 9.01 -24.41
C GLU A 76 -7.67 8.42 -24.73
N ASN A 77 -8.38 7.86 -23.74
CA ASN A 77 -9.69 7.22 -23.86
C ASN A 77 -10.66 7.75 -22.80
#